data_AF-A0A257X9Y5-F1
#
_entry.id   AF-A0A257X9Y5-F1
#
_cell.length_a   1.000
_cell.length_b   1.000
_cell.length_c   1.000
_cell.angle_alpha   90.00
_cell.angle_beta   90.00
_cell.angle_gamma   90.00
#
_symmetry.space_group_name_H-M   'P 1'
#
loop_
_entity.id
_entity.type
_entity.pdbx_description
1 polymer ?
#
loop_
_entity_poly.entity_id
_entity_poly.type
_entity_poly.pdbx_seq_one_letter_code
_entity_poly.pdbx_strand_id
1 'polypeptide(L)'
;MNPLSWCVVLREAGKNSTIPKPAPYDPRSFAQLDKTPPWVDSDMSTGTYSQSGWSVYTHRRLVDRWHNNLAPGTEATFLNWPVQDYPLCQLPQRVVDALEKTEPGASKKNIVDLTPAQRQIIFDDARQHTLGMLYHLQTAVHDRVGDFPQTFRYMQLSTEFGTPDLLPPKPYVREGLRLEALYMLREQDIRAETREPKWAKVMVPDGVFGFQFNIDFHPTRRRFLSEDRNGPWQYTQTPSRGWHTDTDRAMFPLRGLVPVQMNGLLGCSKNIGVSSVVQSALRLHGQMMHVGQASATLAWLCLRDGIQPRAAAASQKHWREIQLRLARGTGGPGVLLFPWQDLPTDAQHFEAASMLSVRGLWPVEASNVFFEADHVMTRRELARVLARIIRAKSNPPEWKVAATPRFADVAQDDADRAAIESLCSWGIATIDKTFNPDNKADWSTLYRWAIALKLPVNPGLISKDVAQRPLTRADAVVQLWYALCQQGEWLNDDDSWLQPDNDHDEDGRKDLDDPLPFDSNNNGVPDRLEYLP
;
A
#
# COMPACT_ATOMS: atom_id res chain seq x y z
N MET A 1 -21.44 -9.51 0.64
CA MET A 1 -20.70 -10.77 0.43
C MET A 1 -20.00 -10.71 -0.92
N ASN A 2 -18.84 -11.33 -0.98
CA ASN A 2 -17.80 -10.89 -1.90
C ASN A 2 -17.71 -11.82 -3.10
N PRO A 3 -17.57 -11.30 -4.31
CA PRO A 3 -17.57 -12.12 -5.51
C PRO A 3 -16.39 -13.08 -5.53
N LEU A 4 -16.64 -14.26 -6.08
CA LEU A 4 -15.60 -15.24 -6.41
C LEU A 4 -15.17 -15.03 -7.85
N SER A 5 -13.89 -15.25 -8.13
CA SER A 5 -13.37 -15.16 -9.47
C SER A 5 -12.37 -16.28 -9.69
N TRP A 6 -12.63 -17.15 -10.65
CA TRP A 6 -11.59 -18.03 -11.16
C TRP A 6 -10.78 -17.23 -12.16
N CYS A 7 -9.54 -16.90 -11.81
CA CYS A 7 -8.64 -16.21 -12.72
C CYS A 7 -7.86 -17.26 -13.51
N VAL A 8 -7.87 -17.15 -14.84
CA VAL A 8 -7.31 -18.17 -15.71
C VAL A 8 -6.11 -17.62 -16.46
N VAL A 9 -5.07 -18.43 -16.62
CA VAL A 9 -3.93 -18.07 -17.44
C VAL A 9 -4.05 -18.75 -18.78
N LEU A 10 -3.94 -17.94 -19.82
CA LEU A 10 -3.91 -18.40 -21.19
C LEU A 10 -2.52 -18.23 -21.75
N ARG A 11 -2.10 -19.21 -22.54
CA ARG A 11 -0.87 -19.19 -23.34
C ARG A 11 -1.19 -19.32 -24.81
N GLU A 12 -0.38 -18.68 -25.64
CA GLU A 12 -0.46 -18.89 -27.08
C GLU A 12 -0.26 -20.37 -27.44
N ALA A 13 -1.13 -20.88 -28.29
CA ALA A 13 -1.12 -22.26 -28.76
C ALA A 13 -0.81 -22.40 -30.26
N GLY A 14 -0.97 -21.32 -31.04
CA GLY A 14 -0.80 -21.33 -32.51
C GLY A 14 -1.83 -22.20 -33.26
N LYS A 15 -2.84 -22.72 -32.56
CA LYS A 15 -3.91 -23.58 -33.10
C LYS A 15 -5.23 -23.27 -32.41
N ASN A 16 -6.35 -23.63 -33.04
CA ASN A 16 -7.66 -23.51 -32.41
C ASN A 16 -7.69 -24.30 -31.10
N SER A 17 -7.92 -23.57 -30.00
CA SER A 17 -7.90 -24.07 -28.63
C SER A 17 -9.22 -23.77 -27.91
N THR A 18 -10.30 -23.67 -28.69
CA THR A 18 -11.65 -23.42 -28.15
C THR A 18 -12.04 -24.53 -27.17
N ILE A 19 -12.40 -24.14 -25.96
CA ILE A 19 -12.83 -25.10 -24.94
C ILE A 19 -14.24 -25.64 -25.26
N PRO A 20 -14.65 -26.80 -24.68
CA PRO A 20 -16.03 -27.25 -24.76
C PRO A 20 -17.00 -26.21 -24.20
N LYS A 21 -18.19 -26.07 -24.81
CA LYS A 21 -19.25 -25.16 -24.35
C LYS A 21 -19.69 -25.53 -22.93
N PRO A 22 -19.54 -24.64 -21.93
CA PRO A 22 -20.01 -24.89 -20.58
C PRO A 22 -21.54 -25.01 -20.53
N ALA A 23 -22.07 -25.91 -19.69
CA ALA A 23 -23.50 -26.15 -19.61
C ALA A 23 -24.36 -24.90 -19.30
N PRO A 24 -23.98 -24.00 -18.36
CA PRO A 24 -24.76 -22.80 -18.08
C PRO A 24 -24.45 -21.61 -19.01
N TYR A 25 -23.66 -21.82 -20.08
CA TYR A 25 -23.27 -20.72 -20.96
C TYR A 25 -24.46 -20.15 -21.73
N ASP A 26 -24.62 -18.84 -21.63
CA ASP A 26 -25.50 -18.02 -22.46
C ASP A 26 -24.78 -16.71 -22.81
N PRO A 27 -24.67 -16.34 -24.09
CA PRO A 27 -23.93 -15.14 -24.52
C PRO A 27 -24.47 -13.85 -23.87
N ARG A 28 -25.76 -13.79 -23.52
CA ARG A 28 -26.37 -12.60 -22.89
C ARG A 28 -25.76 -12.27 -21.52
N SER A 29 -25.19 -13.27 -20.83
CA SER A 29 -24.48 -13.07 -19.56
C SER A 29 -23.14 -12.34 -19.75
N PHE A 30 -22.57 -12.39 -20.95
CA PHE A 30 -21.25 -11.85 -21.29
C PHE A 30 -21.30 -10.61 -22.17
N ALA A 31 -22.49 -10.07 -22.47
CA ALA A 31 -22.72 -8.96 -23.39
C ALA A 31 -21.94 -7.65 -23.10
N GLN A 32 -21.36 -7.49 -21.90
CA GLN A 32 -20.44 -6.36 -21.64
C GLN A 32 -19.09 -6.53 -22.33
N LEU A 33 -18.61 -7.76 -22.55
CA LEU A 33 -17.39 -8.03 -23.32
C LEU A 33 -17.55 -7.65 -24.79
N ASP A 34 -18.77 -7.72 -25.34
CA ASP A 34 -19.05 -7.28 -26.70
C ASP A 34 -18.83 -5.77 -26.90
N LYS A 35 -18.84 -4.99 -25.82
CA LYS A 35 -18.58 -3.55 -25.84
C LYS A 35 -17.12 -3.20 -25.54
N THR A 36 -16.31 -4.19 -25.20
CA THR A 36 -14.90 -4.02 -24.83
C THR A 36 -14.02 -4.43 -26.01
N PRO A 37 -12.95 -3.69 -26.33
CA PRO A 37 -11.92 -4.17 -27.25
C PRO A 37 -11.35 -5.50 -26.73
N PRO A 38 -11.43 -6.60 -27.49
CA PRO A 38 -10.84 -7.85 -27.06
C PRO A 38 -9.31 -7.79 -27.08
N TRP A 39 -8.76 -7.04 -28.02
CA TRP A 39 -7.32 -6.91 -28.27
C TRP A 39 -6.96 -5.50 -28.71
N VAL A 40 -5.83 -5.00 -28.21
CA VAL A 40 -5.18 -3.77 -28.64
C VAL A 40 -3.69 -4.04 -28.74
N ASP A 41 -3.06 -3.55 -29.81
CA ASP A 41 -1.60 -3.60 -29.94
C ASP A 41 -0.99 -2.48 -29.09
N SER A 42 -0.30 -2.86 -28.02
CA SER A 42 0.33 -1.94 -27.08
C SER A 42 1.50 -2.64 -26.40
N ASP A 43 2.62 -1.94 -26.27
CA ASP A 43 3.77 -2.30 -25.45
C ASP A 43 3.59 -1.90 -23.97
N MET A 44 2.45 -1.29 -23.64
CA MET A 44 2.08 -0.79 -22.31
C MET A 44 3.02 0.31 -21.77
N SER A 45 3.82 0.94 -22.64
CA SER A 45 4.74 2.04 -22.30
C SER A 45 4.03 3.25 -21.68
N THR A 46 2.76 3.47 -22.04
CA THR A 46 1.90 4.52 -21.48
C THR A 46 1.21 4.13 -20.16
N GLY A 47 1.49 2.94 -19.63
CA GLY A 47 0.97 2.43 -18.36
C GLY A 47 -0.22 1.48 -18.49
N THR A 48 -0.36 0.57 -17.52
CA THR A 48 -1.31 -0.57 -17.58
C THR A 48 -2.79 -0.19 -17.59
N TYR A 49 -3.10 1.04 -17.21
CA TYR A 49 -4.47 1.57 -17.16
C TYR A 49 -4.69 2.71 -18.16
N SER A 50 -3.77 2.92 -19.11
CA SER A 50 -3.98 3.89 -20.18
C SER A 50 -5.11 3.45 -21.11
N GLN A 51 -5.86 4.40 -21.64
CA GLN A 51 -6.91 4.12 -22.62
C GLN A 51 -6.34 3.53 -23.92
N SER A 52 -5.11 3.92 -24.29
CA SER A 52 -4.40 3.41 -25.47
C SER A 52 -4.08 1.92 -25.39
N GLY A 53 -3.97 1.36 -24.18
CA GLY A 53 -3.72 -0.06 -23.96
C GLY A 53 -4.92 -0.79 -23.36
N TRP A 54 -6.13 -0.22 -23.38
CA TRP A 54 -7.27 -0.81 -22.69
C TRP A 54 -7.96 -1.89 -23.53
N SER A 55 -7.74 -3.16 -23.17
CA SER A 55 -8.42 -4.31 -23.78
C SER A 55 -8.45 -5.50 -22.82
N VAL A 56 -9.26 -6.52 -23.13
CA VAL A 56 -9.29 -7.77 -22.34
C VAL A 56 -7.91 -8.45 -22.32
N TYR A 57 -7.20 -8.44 -23.45
CA TYR A 57 -5.89 -9.08 -23.61
C TYR A 57 -4.77 -8.35 -22.84
N THR A 58 -4.68 -7.03 -22.99
CA THR A 58 -3.57 -6.23 -22.45
C THR A 58 -3.71 -5.93 -20.96
N HIS A 59 -4.94 -5.86 -20.41
CA HIS A 59 -5.19 -5.44 -19.02
C HIS A 59 -4.37 -6.19 -17.97
N ARG A 60 -4.07 -7.47 -18.21
CA ARG A 60 -3.25 -8.32 -17.34
C ARG A 60 -2.34 -9.25 -18.15
N ARG A 61 -1.75 -8.74 -19.23
CA ARG A 61 -0.76 -9.48 -20.02
C ARG A 61 0.44 -9.81 -19.14
N LEU A 62 0.84 -11.08 -19.14
CA LEU A 62 1.95 -11.60 -18.33
C LEU A 62 3.26 -11.61 -19.11
N VAL A 63 3.21 -11.99 -20.39
CA VAL A 63 4.39 -12.07 -21.26
C VAL A 63 4.04 -11.50 -22.60
N ASP A 64 4.63 -10.36 -22.96
CA ASP A 64 4.49 -9.75 -24.28
C ASP A 64 5.59 -10.25 -25.20
N ARG A 65 5.30 -11.26 -26.03
CA ARG A 65 6.34 -11.82 -26.91
C ARG A 65 6.65 -10.93 -28.10
N TRP A 66 5.67 -10.13 -28.53
CA TRP A 66 5.74 -9.41 -29.79
C TRP A 66 6.67 -8.20 -29.68
N HIS A 67 6.49 -7.38 -28.64
CA HIS A 67 7.34 -6.21 -28.44
C HIS A 67 8.72 -6.56 -27.87
N ASN A 68 8.86 -7.74 -27.24
CA ASN A 68 10.12 -8.20 -26.67
C ASN A 68 10.87 -9.24 -27.53
N ASN A 69 10.41 -9.51 -28.77
CA ASN A 69 11.01 -10.49 -29.69
C ASN A 69 11.23 -11.89 -29.07
N LEU A 70 10.27 -12.38 -28.28
CA LEU A 70 10.33 -13.71 -27.68
C LEU A 70 9.76 -14.77 -28.65
N ALA A 71 10.15 -16.02 -28.44
CA ALA A 71 9.78 -17.13 -29.31
C ALA A 71 8.25 -17.36 -29.37
N PRO A 72 7.70 -17.84 -30.49
CA PRO A 72 6.29 -18.26 -30.55
C PRO A 72 5.95 -19.29 -29.45
N GLY A 73 4.77 -19.15 -28.86
CA GLY A 73 4.29 -19.97 -27.74
C GLY A 73 4.62 -19.41 -26.35
N THR A 74 5.34 -18.28 -26.25
CA THR A 74 5.64 -17.64 -24.96
C THR A 74 4.61 -16.60 -24.54
N GLU A 75 3.78 -16.09 -25.47
CA GLU A 75 2.75 -15.09 -25.16
C GLU A 75 1.79 -15.63 -24.10
N ALA A 76 1.51 -14.81 -23.08
CA ALA A 76 0.68 -15.23 -21.97
C ALA A 76 -0.12 -14.06 -21.38
N THR A 77 -1.39 -14.31 -21.06
CA THR A 77 -2.26 -13.33 -20.41
C THR A 77 -3.08 -13.97 -19.29
N PHE A 78 -3.33 -13.19 -18.25
CA PHE A 78 -4.13 -13.58 -17.09
C PHE A 78 -5.53 -13.00 -17.23
N LEU A 79 -6.54 -13.81 -17.54
CA LEU A 79 -7.91 -13.33 -17.63
C LEU A 79 -8.45 -12.97 -16.25
N ASN A 80 -8.73 -11.67 -16.12
CA ASN A 80 -9.28 -11.08 -14.92
C ASN A 80 -10.11 -9.85 -15.30
N TRP A 81 -11.41 -10.06 -15.50
CA TRP A 81 -12.34 -9.01 -15.90
C TRP A 81 -13.61 -9.01 -15.03
N PRO A 82 -14.27 -7.86 -14.79
CA PRO A 82 -15.47 -7.81 -13.94
C PRO A 82 -16.59 -8.77 -14.35
N VAL A 83 -16.69 -9.11 -15.64
CA VAL A 83 -17.70 -10.06 -16.15
C VAL A 83 -17.52 -11.48 -15.59
N GLN A 84 -16.29 -11.84 -15.18
CA GLN A 84 -15.99 -13.14 -14.59
C GLN A 84 -16.40 -13.23 -13.11
N ASP A 85 -16.61 -12.09 -12.45
CA ASP A 85 -16.92 -12.07 -11.03
C ASP A 85 -18.28 -12.74 -10.79
N TYR A 86 -18.30 -13.69 -9.86
CA TYR A 86 -19.46 -14.49 -9.51
C TYR A 86 -20.06 -14.00 -8.19
N PRO A 87 -21.18 -13.26 -8.20
CA PRO A 87 -21.80 -12.71 -7.00
C PRO A 87 -22.40 -13.81 -6.12
N LEU A 88 -22.15 -13.71 -4.80
CA LEU A 88 -22.67 -14.66 -3.81
C LEU A 88 -23.98 -14.23 -3.16
N CYS A 89 -24.47 -13.00 -3.43
CA CYS A 89 -25.68 -12.49 -2.79
C CYS A 89 -26.97 -13.18 -3.28
N GLN A 90 -26.97 -13.69 -4.52
CA GLN A 90 -28.11 -14.35 -5.15
C GLN A 90 -27.61 -15.46 -6.05
N LEU A 91 -27.67 -16.70 -5.55
CA LEU A 91 -27.22 -17.88 -6.27
C LEU A 91 -28.24 -18.27 -7.37
N PRO A 92 -27.80 -18.91 -8.47
CA PRO A 92 -28.70 -19.49 -9.46
C PRO A 92 -29.52 -20.62 -8.81
N GLN A 93 -30.73 -20.90 -9.31
CA GLN A 93 -31.64 -21.84 -8.66
C GLN A 93 -31.03 -23.25 -8.53
N ARG A 94 -30.31 -23.72 -9.55
CA ARG A 94 -29.59 -25.01 -9.51
C ARG A 94 -28.58 -25.13 -8.36
N VAL A 95 -27.93 -24.02 -7.98
CA VAL A 95 -26.96 -23.99 -6.88
C VAL A 95 -27.71 -23.95 -5.55
N VAL A 96 -28.81 -23.22 -5.47
CA VAL A 96 -29.71 -23.22 -4.31
C VAL A 96 -30.22 -24.64 -4.06
N ASP A 97 -30.82 -25.28 -5.06
CA ASP A 97 -31.38 -26.63 -4.95
C ASP A 97 -30.31 -27.66 -4.54
N ALA A 98 -29.10 -27.53 -5.08
CA ALA A 98 -27.97 -28.40 -4.71
C ALA A 98 -27.54 -28.20 -3.26
N LEU A 99 -27.48 -26.95 -2.78
CA LEU A 99 -27.15 -26.66 -1.37
C LEU A 99 -28.24 -27.17 -0.42
N GLU A 100 -29.52 -26.90 -0.72
CA GLU A 100 -30.66 -27.33 0.11
C GLU A 100 -30.76 -28.86 0.24
N LYS A 101 -30.32 -29.61 -0.78
CA LYS A 101 -30.21 -31.07 -0.70
C LYS A 101 -29.15 -31.54 0.29
N THR A 102 -28.12 -30.73 0.57
CA THR A 102 -27.10 -31.09 1.57
C THR A 102 -27.59 -30.85 2.99
N GLU A 103 -28.29 -29.74 3.20
CA GLU A 103 -28.80 -29.30 4.49
C GLU A 103 -29.86 -28.21 4.24
N PRO A 104 -31.07 -28.34 4.81
CA PRO A 104 -32.09 -27.29 4.73
C PRO A 104 -31.56 -25.95 5.26
N GLY A 105 -31.68 -24.89 4.45
CA GLY A 105 -31.21 -23.55 4.74
C GLY A 105 -29.74 -23.29 4.37
N ALA A 106 -29.00 -24.28 3.86
CA ALA A 106 -27.59 -24.09 3.46
C ALA A 106 -27.42 -22.99 2.42
N SER A 107 -28.38 -22.80 1.51
CA SER A 107 -28.30 -21.74 0.48
C SER A 107 -28.33 -20.31 1.05
N LYS A 108 -28.73 -20.14 2.32
CA LYS A 108 -28.83 -18.85 3.01
C LYS A 108 -27.61 -18.55 3.89
N LYS A 109 -26.72 -19.52 4.11
CA LYS A 109 -25.51 -19.36 4.93
C LYS A 109 -24.51 -18.45 4.23
N ASN A 110 -23.69 -17.76 5.02
CA ASN A 110 -22.49 -17.13 4.47
C ASN A 110 -21.53 -18.23 3.98
N ILE A 111 -20.77 -17.98 2.91
CA ILE A 111 -19.82 -18.97 2.36
C ILE A 111 -18.81 -19.46 3.42
N VAL A 112 -18.51 -18.64 4.43
CA VAL A 112 -17.63 -19.02 5.54
C VAL A 112 -18.28 -20.04 6.49
N ASP A 113 -19.60 -20.09 6.57
CA ASP A 113 -20.34 -21.04 7.42
C ASP A 113 -20.69 -22.34 6.68
N LEU A 114 -20.45 -22.39 5.37
CA LEU A 114 -20.63 -23.60 4.56
C LEU A 114 -19.52 -24.62 4.83
N THR A 115 -19.89 -25.90 4.80
CA THR A 115 -18.91 -27.00 4.81
C THR A 115 -18.05 -27.00 3.54
N PRO A 116 -16.86 -27.64 3.54
CA PRO A 116 -16.04 -27.76 2.32
C PRO A 116 -16.82 -28.34 1.12
N ALA A 117 -17.65 -29.35 1.33
CA ALA A 117 -18.48 -29.95 0.28
C ALA A 117 -19.53 -28.97 -0.26
N GLN A 118 -20.17 -28.20 0.62
CA GLN A 118 -21.13 -27.15 0.21
C GLN A 118 -20.45 -26.02 -0.57
N ARG A 119 -19.25 -25.58 -0.16
CA ARG A 119 -18.47 -24.58 -0.90
C ARG A 119 -18.12 -25.08 -2.29
N GLN A 120 -17.83 -26.37 -2.45
CA GLN A 120 -17.52 -26.96 -3.75
C GLN A 120 -18.67 -26.79 -4.75
N ILE A 121 -19.93 -26.91 -4.32
CA ILE A 121 -21.12 -26.67 -5.17
C ILE A 121 -21.09 -25.25 -5.77
N ILE A 122 -20.76 -24.24 -4.95
CA ILE A 122 -20.64 -22.85 -5.41
C ILE A 122 -19.41 -22.69 -6.31
N PHE A 123 -18.29 -23.28 -5.94
CA PHE A 123 -17.04 -23.20 -6.69
C PHE A 123 -17.16 -23.82 -8.08
N ASP A 124 -17.87 -24.92 -8.21
CA ASP A 124 -18.13 -25.60 -9.48
C ASP A 124 -18.96 -24.72 -10.42
N ASP A 125 -20.01 -24.08 -9.91
CA ASP A 125 -20.82 -23.16 -10.72
C ASP A 125 -20.05 -21.89 -11.13
N ALA A 126 -19.29 -21.32 -10.18
CA ALA A 126 -18.41 -20.19 -10.47
C ALA A 126 -17.33 -20.55 -11.50
N ARG A 127 -16.79 -21.78 -11.44
CA ARG A 127 -15.85 -22.30 -12.44
C ARG A 127 -16.49 -22.36 -13.82
N GLN A 128 -17.71 -22.91 -13.93
CA GLN A 128 -18.45 -22.96 -15.20
C GLN A 128 -18.74 -21.56 -15.76
N HIS A 129 -19.02 -20.57 -14.90
CA HIS A 129 -19.19 -19.18 -15.32
C HIS A 129 -17.92 -18.57 -15.92
N THR A 130 -16.77 -18.77 -15.27
CA THR A 130 -15.46 -18.34 -15.80
C THR A 130 -15.13 -19.03 -17.11
N LEU A 131 -15.33 -20.35 -17.22
CA LEU A 131 -15.16 -21.06 -18.49
C LEU A 131 -16.14 -20.52 -19.55
N GLY A 132 -17.34 -20.11 -19.15
CA GLY A 132 -18.31 -19.46 -20.04
C GLY A 132 -17.76 -18.17 -20.64
N MET A 133 -17.04 -17.38 -19.84
CA MET A 133 -16.35 -16.18 -20.31
C MET A 133 -15.26 -16.52 -21.34
N LEU A 134 -14.42 -17.51 -21.04
CA LEU A 134 -13.37 -17.96 -21.97
C LEU A 134 -13.97 -18.46 -23.29
N TYR A 135 -14.99 -19.32 -23.21
CA TYR A 135 -15.71 -19.81 -24.38
C TYR A 135 -16.31 -18.67 -25.20
N HIS A 136 -16.89 -17.66 -24.55
CA HIS A 136 -17.43 -16.46 -25.21
C HIS A 136 -16.34 -15.72 -26.00
N LEU A 137 -15.17 -15.52 -25.39
CA LEU A 137 -14.02 -14.87 -26.03
C LEU A 137 -13.50 -15.67 -27.24
N GLN A 138 -13.47 -16.99 -27.15
CA GLN A 138 -12.98 -17.90 -28.21
C GLN A 138 -14.00 -18.10 -29.35
N THR A 139 -15.28 -17.84 -29.10
CA THR A 139 -16.38 -18.05 -30.05
C THR A 139 -17.03 -16.74 -30.47
N ALA A 140 -18.04 -16.26 -29.75
CA ALA A 140 -18.84 -15.09 -30.14
C ALA A 140 -18.00 -13.83 -30.39
N VAL A 141 -17.01 -13.57 -29.53
CA VAL A 141 -16.11 -12.42 -29.73
C VAL A 141 -15.21 -12.63 -30.94
N HIS A 142 -14.64 -13.82 -31.13
CA HIS A 142 -13.88 -14.15 -32.33
C HIS A 142 -14.73 -14.00 -33.60
N ASP A 143 -15.95 -14.54 -33.64
CA ASP A 143 -16.81 -14.49 -34.83
C ASP A 143 -17.17 -13.04 -35.19
N ARG A 144 -17.20 -12.13 -34.21
CA ARG A 144 -17.42 -10.70 -34.39
C ARG A 144 -16.20 -9.95 -34.94
N VAL A 145 -14.98 -10.28 -34.49
CA VAL A 145 -13.76 -9.51 -34.81
C VAL A 145 -12.81 -10.18 -35.80
N GLY A 146 -12.98 -11.48 -36.04
CA GLY A 146 -12.09 -12.30 -36.86
C GLY A 146 -10.75 -12.62 -36.19
N ASP A 147 -9.74 -12.89 -37.02
CA ASP A 147 -8.37 -13.21 -36.58
C ASP A 147 -7.54 -11.96 -36.22
N PHE A 148 -8.01 -10.76 -36.57
CA PHE A 148 -7.33 -9.49 -36.33
C PHE A 148 -7.72 -8.88 -34.96
N PRO A 149 -6.84 -8.16 -34.24
CA PRO A 149 -5.38 -8.11 -34.36
C PRO A 149 -4.69 -9.37 -33.80
N GLN A 150 -5.28 -10.04 -32.82
CA GLN A 150 -5.07 -11.45 -32.44
C GLN A 150 -6.33 -11.90 -31.69
N THR A 151 -6.58 -13.20 -31.60
CA THR A 151 -7.82 -13.76 -31.03
C THR A 151 -7.56 -14.71 -29.88
N PHE A 152 -8.46 -14.75 -28.90
CA PHE A 152 -8.43 -15.75 -27.82
C PHE A 152 -8.64 -17.18 -28.31
N ARG A 153 -9.16 -17.39 -29.54
CA ARG A 153 -9.33 -18.72 -30.14
C ARG A 153 -8.01 -19.50 -30.25
N TYR A 154 -6.87 -18.82 -30.34
CA TYR A 154 -5.53 -19.42 -30.41
C TYR A 154 -4.77 -19.36 -29.08
N MET A 155 -5.47 -19.07 -27.98
CA MET A 155 -4.93 -19.06 -26.62
C MET A 155 -5.55 -20.23 -25.83
N GLN A 156 -4.71 -21.10 -25.26
CA GLN A 156 -5.13 -22.27 -24.48
C GLN A 156 -4.89 -22.07 -22.99
N LEU A 157 -5.61 -22.81 -22.14
CA LEU A 157 -5.36 -22.82 -20.69
C LEU A 157 -3.93 -23.31 -20.38
N SER A 158 -3.27 -22.62 -19.44
CA SER A 158 -1.92 -22.95 -18.96
C SER A 158 -1.91 -24.18 -18.05
N THR A 159 -0.86 -24.99 -18.10
CA THR A 159 -0.65 -26.14 -17.21
C THR A 159 -0.02 -25.78 -15.86
N GLU A 160 0.29 -24.50 -15.62
CA GLU A 160 1.06 -24.04 -14.46
C GLU A 160 0.44 -24.35 -13.09
N PHE A 161 -0.88 -24.54 -13.03
CA PHE A 161 -1.57 -24.87 -11.77
C PHE A 161 -1.48 -26.35 -11.41
N GLY A 162 -1.11 -27.23 -12.36
CA GLY A 162 -1.03 -28.68 -12.14
C GLY A 162 -2.36 -29.37 -11.82
N THR A 163 -3.49 -28.69 -11.98
CA THR A 163 -4.84 -29.22 -11.76
C THR A 163 -5.37 -29.90 -13.04
N PRO A 164 -6.24 -30.93 -12.92
CA PRO A 164 -6.79 -31.62 -14.09
C PRO A 164 -7.60 -30.73 -15.04
N ASP A 165 -8.19 -29.64 -14.52
CA ASP A 165 -8.98 -28.68 -15.27
C ASP A 165 -8.15 -27.47 -15.76
N LEU A 166 -6.85 -27.42 -15.45
CA LEU A 166 -5.92 -26.35 -15.81
C LEU A 166 -6.28 -24.98 -15.22
N LEU A 167 -7.00 -24.97 -14.10
CA LEU A 167 -7.42 -23.78 -13.36
C LEU A 167 -6.78 -23.74 -11.95
N PRO A 168 -6.71 -22.59 -11.26
CA PRO A 168 -6.21 -22.52 -9.87
C PRO A 168 -6.80 -23.59 -8.92
N PRO A 169 -6.16 -24.01 -7.81
CA PRO A 169 -6.79 -24.99 -6.92
C PRO A 169 -8.07 -24.48 -6.22
N LYS A 170 -8.25 -23.15 -6.11
CA LYS A 170 -9.40 -22.47 -5.50
C LYS A 170 -9.68 -21.13 -6.19
N PRO A 171 -10.94 -20.64 -6.18
CA PRO A 171 -11.23 -19.31 -6.70
C PRO A 171 -10.59 -18.22 -5.84
N TYR A 172 -10.27 -17.10 -6.49
CA TYR A 172 -9.91 -15.87 -5.83
C TYR A 172 -11.14 -15.27 -5.15
N VAL A 173 -10.99 -14.90 -3.89
CA VAL A 173 -12.02 -14.19 -3.11
C VAL A 173 -11.71 -12.69 -3.20
N ARG A 174 -12.57 -11.90 -3.87
CA ARG A 174 -12.30 -10.49 -4.18
C ARG A 174 -12.16 -9.60 -2.95
N GLU A 175 -13.03 -9.80 -1.98
CA GLU A 175 -12.98 -9.14 -0.67
C GLU A 175 -13.11 -10.25 0.38
N GLY A 176 -12.26 -10.26 1.41
CA GLY A 176 -12.32 -11.27 2.48
C GLY A 176 -13.24 -10.87 3.62
N LEU A 177 -13.39 -11.76 4.61
CA LEU A 177 -13.67 -11.31 5.97
C LEU A 177 -12.46 -10.55 6.49
N ARG A 178 -12.68 -9.54 7.33
CA ARG A 178 -11.60 -8.78 7.94
C ARG A 178 -11.60 -9.06 9.42
N LEU A 179 -10.40 -9.03 10.01
CA LEU A 179 -10.28 -9.07 11.45
C LEU A 179 -10.72 -7.73 12.03
N GLU A 180 -11.20 -7.77 13.26
CA GLU A 180 -11.25 -6.60 14.12
C GLU A 180 -9.86 -6.43 14.73
N ALA A 181 -9.15 -5.40 14.30
CA ALA A 181 -7.76 -5.13 14.67
C ALA A 181 -7.66 -4.21 15.87
N LEU A 182 -6.47 -4.18 16.49
CA LEU A 182 -6.09 -3.14 17.44
C LEU A 182 -6.25 -1.72 16.88
N TYR A 183 -6.12 -1.56 15.56
CA TYR A 183 -6.48 -0.33 14.89
C TYR A 183 -7.11 -0.64 13.53
N MET A 184 -8.28 -0.08 13.28
CA MET A 184 -9.01 -0.24 12.01
C MET A 184 -8.81 1.00 11.14
N LEU A 185 -7.98 0.90 10.11
CA LEU A 185 -7.76 2.01 9.16
C LEU A 185 -9.06 2.27 8.36
N ARG A 186 -9.53 3.51 8.39
CA ARG A 186 -10.82 3.95 7.82
C ARG A 186 -10.61 4.92 6.66
N GLU A 187 -11.72 5.22 5.99
CA GLU A 187 -11.72 6.12 4.83
C GLU A 187 -11.27 7.53 5.22
N GLN A 188 -11.65 8.00 6.41
CA GLN A 188 -11.31 9.31 6.95
C GLN A 188 -9.81 9.50 7.17
N ASP A 189 -9.06 8.40 7.33
CA ASP A 189 -7.62 8.43 7.58
C ASP A 189 -6.86 8.61 6.26
N ILE A 190 -7.38 8.03 5.17
CA ILE A 190 -6.67 7.87 3.89
C ILE A 190 -7.10 8.84 2.79
N ARG A 191 -8.04 9.74 3.09
CA ARG A 191 -8.56 10.73 2.15
C ARG A 191 -8.37 12.15 2.66
N ALA A 192 -7.75 12.98 1.84
CA ALA A 192 -7.79 14.42 1.91
C ALA A 192 -9.05 14.95 1.20
N GLU A 193 -9.35 16.22 1.41
CA GLU A 193 -10.52 16.89 0.84
C GLU A 193 -10.39 17.11 -0.68
N THR A 194 -9.18 16.99 -1.24
CA THR A 194 -8.87 17.30 -2.64
C THR A 194 -8.61 16.05 -3.47
N ARG A 195 -8.77 16.16 -4.80
CA ARG A 195 -8.45 15.07 -5.76
C ARG A 195 -7.00 15.05 -6.24
N GLU A 196 -6.21 16.08 -5.90
CA GLU A 196 -4.78 16.09 -6.22
C GLU A 196 -4.03 15.07 -5.37
N PRO A 197 -3.03 14.36 -5.91
CA PRO A 197 -2.24 13.40 -5.15
C PRO A 197 -1.57 14.08 -3.95
N LYS A 198 -1.96 13.71 -2.73
CA LYS A 198 -1.35 14.21 -1.50
C LYS A 198 -0.95 13.08 -0.57
N TRP A 199 -0.37 13.45 0.57
CA TRP A 199 -0.33 12.59 1.73
C TRP A 199 -1.74 12.39 2.27
N ALA A 200 -2.00 11.18 2.77
CA ALA A 200 -3.20 10.89 3.53
C ALA A 200 -3.31 11.83 4.74
N LYS A 201 -4.54 12.07 5.21
CA LYS A 201 -4.82 12.87 6.41
C LYS A 201 -4.04 12.35 7.62
N VAL A 202 -3.84 11.04 7.66
CA VAL A 202 -3.08 10.34 8.69
C VAL A 202 -1.88 9.63 8.07
N MET A 203 -0.71 9.90 8.63
CA MET A 203 0.54 9.19 8.36
C MET A 203 1.01 8.47 9.63
N VAL A 204 0.49 7.26 9.84
CA VAL A 204 0.66 6.49 11.09
C VAL A 204 2.14 6.23 11.47
N PRO A 205 2.54 6.40 12.75
CA PRO A 205 3.94 6.22 13.18
C PRO A 205 4.40 4.75 13.16
N ASP A 206 3.46 3.81 13.27
CA ASP A 206 3.66 2.36 13.20
C ASP A 206 3.44 1.78 11.79
N GLY A 207 3.56 2.61 10.75
CA GLY A 207 3.41 2.22 9.35
C GLY A 207 4.40 1.12 8.94
N VAL A 208 3.91 0.05 8.32
CA VAL A 208 4.70 -1.12 7.86
C VAL A 208 4.81 -1.23 6.34
N PHE A 209 4.02 -0.48 5.58
CA PHE A 209 4.21 -0.26 4.16
C PHE A 209 3.33 0.90 3.69
N GLY A 210 3.77 1.58 2.62
CA GLY A 210 3.02 2.60 1.93
C GLY A 210 2.08 1.98 0.88
N PHE A 211 0.96 2.64 0.64
CA PHE A 211 0.04 2.26 -0.43
C PHE A 211 -0.70 3.48 -0.98
N GLN A 212 -1.11 3.37 -2.25
CA GLN A 212 -2.04 4.27 -2.90
C GLN A 212 -2.73 3.48 -4.00
N PHE A 213 -4.07 3.55 -4.04
CA PHE A 213 -4.86 3.06 -5.18
C PHE A 213 -6.28 3.59 -5.06
N ASN A 214 -6.97 3.72 -6.18
CA ASN A 214 -8.36 4.17 -6.17
C ASN A 214 -9.25 3.19 -5.39
N ILE A 215 -10.27 3.73 -4.74
CA ILE A 215 -11.39 2.96 -4.18
C ILE A 215 -12.13 2.33 -5.37
N ASP A 216 -11.77 1.07 -5.61
CA ASP A 216 -12.22 0.26 -6.72
C ASP A 216 -13.11 -0.87 -6.19
N PHE A 217 -14.43 -0.68 -6.26
CA PHE A 217 -15.38 -1.73 -5.90
C PHE A 217 -15.81 -2.56 -7.09
N HIS A 218 -15.54 -3.86 -7.02
CA HIS A 218 -16.08 -4.81 -7.99
C HIS A 218 -17.60 -4.98 -7.84
N PRO A 219 -18.30 -5.33 -8.93
CA PRO A 219 -19.71 -5.68 -8.88
C PRO A 219 -19.97 -6.85 -7.92
N THR A 220 -20.82 -6.63 -6.92
CA THR A 220 -21.15 -7.64 -5.90
C THR A 220 -22.55 -8.21 -6.04
N ARG A 221 -23.29 -7.79 -7.08
CA ARG A 221 -24.69 -8.18 -7.31
C ARG A 221 -24.89 -8.78 -8.69
N ARG A 222 -25.92 -9.62 -8.78
CA ARG A 222 -26.41 -10.26 -9.98
C ARG A 222 -27.81 -9.75 -10.31
N ARG A 223 -28.08 -9.50 -11.58
CA ARG A 223 -29.41 -9.28 -12.15
C ARG A 223 -29.70 -10.36 -13.18
N PHE A 224 -30.67 -11.23 -12.90
CA PHE A 224 -31.18 -12.18 -13.89
C PHE A 224 -31.93 -11.44 -14.99
N LEU A 225 -31.82 -11.93 -16.23
CA LEU A 225 -32.48 -11.32 -17.40
C LEU A 225 -33.86 -11.92 -17.68
N SER A 226 -34.31 -12.86 -16.86
CA SER A 226 -35.61 -13.53 -16.91
C SER A 226 -36.05 -13.93 -15.49
N GLU A 227 -37.31 -14.29 -15.34
CA GLU A 227 -37.86 -14.87 -14.09
C GLU A 227 -37.19 -16.21 -13.73
N ASP A 228 -36.70 -16.96 -14.73
CA ASP A 228 -35.91 -18.16 -14.50
C ASP A 228 -34.51 -17.79 -13.96
N ARG A 229 -34.28 -18.13 -12.68
CA ARG A 229 -33.00 -17.97 -11.97
C ARG A 229 -31.92 -18.97 -12.37
N ASN A 230 -32.19 -19.88 -13.30
CA ASN A 230 -31.17 -20.65 -14.01
C ASN A 230 -30.74 -19.99 -15.32
N GLY A 231 -31.49 -18.99 -15.79
CA GLY A 231 -31.23 -18.24 -17.01
C GLY A 231 -30.03 -17.28 -16.93
N PRO A 232 -29.78 -16.53 -18.01
CA PRO A 232 -28.66 -15.61 -18.08
C PRO A 232 -28.79 -14.46 -17.08
N TRP A 233 -27.64 -13.93 -16.69
CA TRP A 233 -27.57 -12.85 -15.72
C TRP A 233 -26.38 -11.94 -16.01
N GLN A 234 -26.47 -10.70 -15.55
CA GLN A 234 -25.38 -9.71 -15.65
C GLN A 234 -25.06 -9.18 -14.27
N TYR A 235 -23.81 -8.77 -14.05
CA TYR A 235 -23.45 -8.13 -12.80
C TYR A 235 -24.02 -6.71 -12.73
N THR A 236 -24.21 -6.22 -11.50
CA THR A 236 -24.53 -4.82 -11.21
C THR A 236 -23.73 -4.31 -10.03
N GLN A 237 -23.38 -3.03 -10.05
CA GLN A 237 -22.78 -2.35 -8.91
C GLN A 237 -23.87 -1.90 -7.92
N THR A 238 -23.45 -1.65 -6.68
CA THR A 238 -24.30 -0.98 -5.70
C THR A 238 -24.14 0.53 -5.89
N PRO A 239 -25.20 1.37 -5.85
CA PRO A 239 -25.11 2.79 -6.22
C PRO A 239 -24.02 3.61 -5.52
N SER A 240 -23.66 3.26 -4.27
CA SER A 240 -22.61 3.92 -3.48
C SER A 240 -21.22 3.26 -3.55
N ARG A 241 -21.04 2.24 -4.39
CA ARG A 241 -19.79 1.47 -4.54
C ARG A 241 -19.42 1.36 -6.02
N GLY A 242 -18.60 2.31 -6.48
CA GLY A 242 -18.13 2.41 -7.87
C GLY A 242 -16.61 2.43 -7.98
N TRP A 243 -16.12 2.96 -9.10
CA TRP A 243 -14.71 2.98 -9.52
C TRP A 243 -14.08 4.39 -9.54
N HIS A 244 -14.64 5.35 -8.80
CA HIS A 244 -14.45 6.78 -9.09
C HIS A 244 -13.94 7.61 -7.92
N THR A 245 -13.34 6.98 -6.91
CA THR A 245 -12.85 7.72 -5.75
C THR A 245 -11.37 7.45 -5.58
N ASP A 246 -10.58 8.52 -5.65
CA ASP A 246 -9.14 8.45 -5.45
C ASP A 246 -8.84 8.33 -3.95
N THR A 247 -7.70 7.71 -3.63
CA THR A 247 -7.11 7.79 -2.29
C THR A 247 -5.80 8.54 -2.38
N ASP A 248 -5.42 9.12 -1.25
CA ASP A 248 -4.10 9.69 -1.07
C ASP A 248 -3.08 8.61 -0.72
N ARG A 249 -1.82 9.03 -0.63
CA ARG A 249 -0.71 8.17 -0.24
C ARG A 249 -0.75 7.93 1.25
N ALA A 250 -1.06 6.70 1.63
CA ALA A 250 -1.26 6.30 3.01
C ALA A 250 -0.23 5.23 3.42
N MET A 251 -0.15 4.98 4.73
CA MET A 251 0.61 3.87 5.29
C MET A 251 -0.34 2.91 6.01
N PHE A 252 -0.04 1.61 5.93
CA PHE A 252 -0.78 0.62 6.67
C PHE A 252 -0.13 0.40 8.06
N PRO A 253 -0.88 0.53 9.17
CA PRO A 253 -0.33 0.40 10.52
C PRO A 253 -0.06 -1.04 10.91
N LEU A 254 0.99 -1.26 11.69
CA LEU A 254 1.31 -2.56 12.30
C LEU A 254 0.15 -3.05 13.18
N ARG A 255 -0.48 -2.16 13.96
CA ARG A 255 -1.68 -2.47 14.76
C ARG A 255 -2.82 -3.07 13.93
N GLY A 256 -2.90 -2.72 12.63
CA GLY A 256 -3.87 -3.30 11.68
C GLY A 256 -3.65 -4.79 11.38
N LEU A 257 -2.50 -5.37 11.72
CA LEU A 257 -2.23 -6.81 11.58
C LEU A 257 -2.67 -7.63 12.80
N VAL A 258 -2.93 -6.99 13.94
CA VAL A 258 -3.08 -7.69 15.22
C VAL A 258 -4.56 -7.70 15.63
N PRO A 259 -5.19 -8.88 15.78
CA PRO A 259 -6.59 -8.97 16.18
C PRO A 259 -6.81 -8.57 17.64
N VAL A 260 -7.97 -7.98 17.93
CA VAL A 260 -8.37 -7.59 19.31
C VAL A 260 -8.49 -8.81 20.21
N GLN A 261 -9.17 -9.87 19.75
CA GLN A 261 -9.57 -10.97 20.63
C GLN A 261 -8.61 -12.16 20.63
N MET A 262 -7.94 -12.45 19.50
CA MET A 262 -7.14 -13.66 19.34
C MET A 262 -5.66 -13.43 19.64
N ASN A 263 -5.05 -14.35 20.39
CA ASN A 263 -3.61 -14.35 20.66
C ASN A 263 -2.87 -15.25 19.67
N GLY A 264 -1.61 -14.92 19.38
CA GLY A 264 -0.76 -15.68 18.45
C GLY A 264 -1.18 -15.65 16.97
N LEU A 265 -2.29 -14.99 16.61
CA LEU A 265 -2.74 -14.85 15.22
C LEU A 265 -2.37 -13.47 14.66
N LEU A 266 -2.00 -13.44 13.38
CA LEU A 266 -1.83 -12.22 12.60
C LEU A 266 -2.76 -12.22 11.39
N GLY A 267 -3.31 -11.05 11.09
CA GLY A 267 -3.97 -10.81 9.81
C GLY A 267 -2.96 -10.83 8.68
N CYS A 268 -3.35 -11.41 7.54
CA CYS A 268 -2.54 -11.43 6.35
C CYS A 268 -3.44 -11.33 5.10
N SER A 269 -2.86 -10.98 3.95
CA SER A 269 -3.61 -10.75 2.71
C SER A 269 -4.76 -9.75 2.95
N LYS A 270 -6.01 -10.16 2.73
CA LYS A 270 -7.21 -9.32 2.86
C LYS A 270 -7.88 -9.41 4.22
N ASN A 271 -7.29 -10.13 5.16
CA ASN A 271 -7.85 -10.38 6.48
C ASN A 271 -7.20 -9.45 7.51
N ILE A 272 -7.18 -8.15 7.24
CA ILE A 272 -6.47 -7.13 8.03
C ILE A 272 -7.43 -6.03 8.50
N GLY A 273 -6.95 -5.23 9.45
CA GLY A 273 -7.69 -4.15 10.11
C GLY A 273 -7.95 -2.94 9.24
N VAL A 274 -8.89 -3.07 8.31
CA VAL A 274 -9.30 -1.98 7.42
C VAL A 274 -10.83 -1.93 7.27
N SER A 275 -11.37 -0.75 7.01
CA SER A 275 -12.76 -0.61 6.58
C SER A 275 -12.97 -1.28 5.21
N SER A 276 -14.23 -1.56 4.86
CA SER A 276 -14.53 -2.10 3.52
C SER A 276 -14.13 -1.15 2.39
N VAL A 277 -14.10 0.16 2.66
CA VAL A 277 -13.69 1.19 1.69
C VAL A 277 -12.18 1.16 1.52
N VAL A 278 -11.43 1.18 2.62
CA VAL A 278 -9.97 1.11 2.58
C VAL A 278 -9.50 -0.21 1.94
N GLN A 279 -10.14 -1.35 2.23
CA GLN A 279 -9.81 -2.62 1.58
C GLN A 279 -9.90 -2.54 0.04
N SER A 280 -10.81 -1.73 -0.50
CA SER A 280 -10.96 -1.61 -1.96
C SER A 280 -9.76 -0.90 -2.61
N ALA A 281 -9.08 -0.02 -1.87
CA ALA A 281 -7.83 0.65 -2.23
C ALA A 281 -6.57 -0.14 -1.79
N LEU A 282 -6.72 -1.02 -0.80
CA LEU A 282 -5.65 -1.82 -0.21
C LEU A 282 -5.90 -3.32 -0.47
N ARG A 283 -5.92 -3.74 -1.74
CA ARG A 283 -6.12 -5.16 -2.13
C ARG A 283 -5.36 -5.57 -3.38
N LEU A 284 -4.54 -4.68 -3.93
CA LEU A 284 -3.74 -5.01 -5.11
C LEU A 284 -2.67 -6.04 -4.75
N HIS A 285 -2.28 -6.85 -5.74
CA HIS A 285 -1.35 -7.95 -5.52
C HIS A 285 -0.05 -7.52 -4.85
N GLY A 286 0.58 -6.41 -5.27
CA GLY A 286 1.78 -5.87 -4.63
C GLY A 286 1.56 -5.49 -3.16
N GLN A 287 0.46 -4.80 -2.86
CA GLN A 287 0.10 -4.45 -1.47
C GLN A 287 -0.17 -5.69 -0.61
N MET A 288 -0.79 -6.74 -1.16
CA MET A 288 -1.00 -8.01 -0.45
C MET A 288 0.32 -8.76 -0.19
N MET A 289 1.31 -8.61 -1.07
CA MET A 289 2.68 -9.09 -0.80
C MET A 289 3.30 -8.32 0.36
N HIS A 290 3.12 -7.00 0.43
CA HIS A 290 3.60 -6.18 1.55
C HIS A 290 2.93 -6.55 2.87
N VAL A 291 1.62 -6.82 2.87
CA VAL A 291 0.93 -7.38 4.05
C VAL A 291 1.58 -8.69 4.50
N GLY A 292 1.89 -9.58 3.55
CA GLY A 292 2.62 -10.82 3.82
C GLY A 292 4.00 -10.58 4.44
N GLN A 293 4.79 -9.69 3.87
CA GLN A 293 6.13 -9.32 4.37
C GLN A 293 6.06 -8.72 5.78
N ALA A 294 5.13 -7.80 6.03
CA ALA A 294 4.93 -7.19 7.33
C ALA A 294 4.47 -8.21 8.39
N SER A 295 3.52 -9.07 8.04
CA SER A 295 3.02 -10.13 8.92
C SER A 295 4.12 -11.13 9.27
N ALA A 296 4.92 -11.56 8.29
CA ALA A 296 6.02 -12.49 8.54
C ALA A 296 7.14 -11.85 9.38
N THR A 297 7.42 -10.57 9.18
CA THR A 297 8.43 -9.82 9.97
C THR A 297 7.97 -9.67 11.42
N LEU A 298 6.70 -9.33 11.65
CA LEU A 298 6.12 -9.28 13.00
C LEU A 298 6.12 -10.66 13.67
N ALA A 299 5.73 -11.71 12.95
CA ALA A 299 5.78 -13.08 13.45
C ALA A 299 7.20 -13.50 13.84
N TRP A 300 8.20 -13.19 13.00
CA TRP A 300 9.60 -13.46 13.27
C TRP A 300 10.07 -12.78 14.56
N LEU A 301 9.77 -11.49 14.73
CA LEU A 301 10.15 -10.76 15.94
C LEU A 301 9.50 -11.38 17.18
N CYS A 302 8.19 -11.67 17.11
CA CYS A 302 7.44 -12.27 18.21
C CYS A 302 7.99 -13.65 18.61
N LEU A 303 8.33 -14.50 17.62
CA LEU A 303 8.90 -15.82 17.85
C LEU A 303 10.33 -15.74 18.41
N ARG A 304 11.14 -14.80 17.93
CA ARG A 304 12.52 -14.57 18.41
C ARG A 304 12.53 -14.16 19.87
N ASP A 305 11.64 -13.23 20.24
CA ASP A 305 11.65 -12.60 21.58
C ASP A 305 10.68 -13.26 22.56
N GLY A 306 9.88 -14.24 22.12
CA GLY A 306 8.91 -14.92 22.96
C GLY A 306 7.75 -14.04 23.41
N ILE A 307 7.38 -13.03 22.62
CA ILE A 307 6.33 -12.05 22.95
C ILE A 307 5.07 -12.23 22.08
N GLN A 308 3.94 -11.72 22.56
CA GLN A 308 2.70 -11.69 21.78
C GLN A 308 2.72 -10.54 20.75
N PRO A 309 2.04 -10.69 19.59
CA PRO A 309 1.88 -9.61 18.64
C PRO A 309 1.36 -8.29 19.23
N ARG A 310 0.48 -8.38 20.23
CA ARG A 310 -0.09 -7.21 20.93
C ARG A 310 0.98 -6.40 21.68
N ALA A 311 1.95 -7.07 22.30
CA ALA A 311 3.05 -6.42 22.98
C ALA A 311 4.00 -5.73 21.98
N ALA A 312 4.26 -6.37 20.83
CA ALA A 312 5.01 -5.73 19.75
C ALA A 312 4.28 -4.51 19.17
N ALA A 313 2.94 -4.57 19.10
CA ALA A 313 2.11 -3.48 18.60
C ALA A 313 2.01 -2.29 19.56
N ALA A 314 2.19 -2.50 20.86
CA ALA A 314 2.25 -1.42 21.85
C ALA A 314 3.65 -0.82 22.03
N SER A 315 4.69 -1.35 21.37
CA SER A 315 6.06 -0.95 21.64
C SER A 315 6.70 -0.21 20.47
N GLN A 316 7.01 1.08 20.68
CA GLN A 316 7.67 1.90 19.67
C GLN A 316 9.02 1.30 19.24
N LYS A 317 9.74 0.67 20.19
CA LYS A 317 10.99 -0.04 19.90
C LYS A 317 10.79 -1.16 18.89
N HIS A 318 9.75 -1.98 19.04
CA HIS A 318 9.44 -3.04 18.10
C HIS A 318 8.98 -2.50 16.74
N TRP A 319 8.25 -1.37 16.70
CA TRP A 319 7.92 -0.68 15.45
C TRP A 319 9.19 -0.31 14.68
N ARG A 320 10.15 0.31 15.35
CA ARG A 320 11.41 0.74 14.72
C ARG A 320 12.23 -0.44 14.21
N GLU A 321 12.28 -1.54 14.95
CA GLU A 321 12.96 -2.74 14.48
C GLU A 321 12.27 -3.35 13.25
N ILE A 322 10.95 -3.48 13.27
CA ILE A 322 10.18 -4.05 12.16
C ILE A 322 10.31 -3.18 10.90
N GLN A 323 10.17 -1.86 11.04
CA GLN A 323 10.40 -0.90 9.97
C GLN A 323 11.83 -1.04 9.41
N LEU A 324 12.86 -1.16 10.26
CA LEU A 324 14.23 -1.33 9.78
C LEU A 324 14.43 -2.60 8.97
N ARG A 325 13.86 -3.72 9.43
CA ARG A 325 13.95 -5.01 8.73
C ARG A 325 13.23 -4.97 7.38
N LEU A 326 12.05 -4.34 7.34
CA LEU A 326 11.27 -4.17 6.11
C LEU A 326 12.00 -3.25 5.12
N ALA A 327 12.52 -2.11 5.56
CA ALA A 327 13.26 -1.18 4.70
C ALA A 327 14.58 -1.76 4.18
N ARG A 328 15.26 -2.61 4.95
CA ARG A 328 16.47 -3.32 4.50
C ARG A 328 16.20 -4.45 3.51
N GLY A 329 15.03 -5.08 3.61
CA GLY A 329 14.74 -6.32 2.91
C GLY A 329 15.54 -7.51 3.47
N THR A 330 15.29 -8.70 2.92
CA THR A 330 16.00 -9.95 3.27
C THR A 330 16.34 -10.70 1.99
N GLY A 331 17.56 -10.51 1.49
CA GLY A 331 18.01 -11.12 0.22
C GLY A 331 17.37 -10.52 -1.04
N GLY A 332 16.77 -9.33 -0.94
CA GLY A 332 16.12 -8.61 -2.01
C GLY A 332 15.84 -7.15 -1.62
N PRO A 333 15.18 -6.36 -2.49
CA PRO A 333 14.88 -4.96 -2.19
C PRO A 333 13.99 -4.82 -0.95
N GLY A 334 14.11 -3.66 -0.30
CA GLY A 334 13.27 -3.30 0.84
C GLY A 334 11.81 -3.01 0.47
N VAL A 335 10.97 -2.90 1.49
CA VAL A 335 9.58 -2.47 1.37
C VAL A 335 9.51 -0.96 1.52
N LEU A 336 8.82 -0.28 0.58
CA LEU A 336 8.55 1.15 0.67
C LEU A 336 7.62 1.41 1.86
N LEU A 337 8.15 1.98 2.94
CA LEU A 337 7.38 2.26 4.15
C LEU A 337 6.62 3.57 4.03
N PHE A 338 7.34 4.66 3.72
CA PHE A 338 6.75 5.96 3.45
C PHE A 338 6.58 6.09 1.92
N PRO A 339 5.36 6.33 1.41
CA PRO A 339 5.01 6.19 -0.01
C PRO A 339 5.52 7.34 -0.92
N TRP A 340 6.78 7.76 -0.78
CA TRP A 340 7.45 8.69 -1.71
C TRP A 340 7.31 8.21 -3.16
N GLN A 341 7.02 9.15 -4.07
CA GLN A 341 6.77 8.82 -5.48
C GLN A 341 8.03 8.42 -6.26
N ASP A 342 9.18 8.93 -5.85
CA ASP A 342 10.47 8.86 -6.57
C ASP A 342 11.60 8.28 -5.69
N LEU A 343 11.26 7.39 -4.75
CA LEU A 343 12.23 6.71 -3.90
C LEU A 343 12.34 5.22 -4.28
N PRO A 344 13.24 4.86 -5.21
CA PRO A 344 13.38 3.48 -5.65
C PRO A 344 14.07 2.63 -4.58
N THR A 345 13.67 1.36 -4.45
CA THR A 345 14.08 0.46 -3.35
C THR A 345 15.52 -0.02 -3.45
N ASP A 346 16.19 0.21 -4.59
CA ASP A 346 17.59 -0.07 -4.85
C ASP A 346 18.50 1.16 -4.72
N ALA A 347 17.95 2.35 -4.45
CA ALA A 347 18.75 3.53 -4.17
C ALA A 347 19.60 3.34 -2.91
N GLN A 348 20.86 3.81 -2.96
CA GLN A 348 21.76 3.76 -1.80
C GLN A 348 21.20 4.51 -0.57
N HIS A 349 20.37 5.53 -0.79
CA HIS A 349 19.73 6.32 0.25
C HIS A 349 18.34 5.80 0.67
N PHE A 350 17.87 4.68 0.10
CA PHE A 350 16.53 4.14 0.33
C PHE A 350 16.22 3.87 1.82
N GLU A 351 17.11 3.12 2.49
CA GLU A 351 16.95 2.81 3.92
C GLU A 351 16.91 4.11 4.74
N ALA A 352 17.87 5.00 4.52
CA ALA A 352 18.00 6.24 5.28
C ALA A 352 16.80 7.17 5.11
N ALA A 353 16.36 7.39 3.86
CA ALA A 353 15.18 8.19 3.56
C ALA A 353 13.93 7.57 4.19
N SER A 354 13.71 6.26 4.00
CA SER A 354 12.57 5.55 4.59
C SER A 354 12.55 5.68 6.10
N MET A 355 13.69 5.46 6.76
CA MET A 355 13.77 5.43 8.22
C MET A 355 13.61 6.82 8.86
N LEU A 356 14.14 7.88 8.24
CA LEU A 356 13.91 9.24 8.74
C LEU A 356 12.48 9.71 8.48
N SER A 357 11.85 9.34 7.36
CA SER A 357 10.47 9.71 7.06
C SER A 357 9.45 9.05 7.98
N VAL A 358 9.52 7.73 8.21
CA VAL A 358 8.56 7.02 9.10
C VAL A 358 8.67 7.42 10.58
N ARG A 359 9.75 8.11 10.96
CA ARG A 359 9.92 8.68 12.30
C ARG A 359 9.40 10.11 12.41
N GLY A 360 8.96 10.73 11.30
CA GLY A 360 8.66 12.15 11.25
C GLY A 360 9.91 13.05 11.34
N LEU A 361 11.13 12.50 11.30
CA LEU A 361 12.37 13.28 11.37
C LEU A 361 12.68 13.99 10.07
N TRP A 362 12.34 13.36 8.94
CA TRP A 362 12.37 14.02 7.64
C TRP A 362 11.05 14.78 7.43
N PRO A 363 11.08 16.13 7.39
CA PRO A 363 9.88 16.93 7.20
C PRO A 363 9.27 16.67 5.82
N VAL A 364 7.95 16.52 5.79
CA VAL A 364 7.19 16.33 4.56
C VAL A 364 6.32 17.55 4.32
N GLU A 365 6.31 18.05 3.09
CA GLU A 365 5.43 19.15 2.71
C GLU A 365 4.10 18.57 2.25
N ALA A 366 2.99 19.16 2.70
CA ALA A 366 1.64 18.63 2.47
C ALA A 366 1.31 18.43 0.97
N SER A 367 1.90 19.23 0.09
CA SER A 367 1.67 19.19 -1.36
C SER A 367 2.79 18.52 -2.17
N ASN A 368 3.89 18.08 -1.54
CA ASN A 368 5.01 17.48 -2.25
C ASN A 368 5.14 16.00 -1.86
N VAL A 369 4.78 15.12 -2.80
CA VAL A 369 4.88 13.67 -2.65
C VAL A 369 6.20 13.08 -3.13
N PHE A 370 7.13 13.93 -3.56
CA PHE A 370 8.45 13.56 -4.07
C PHE A 370 9.52 13.80 -3.00
N PHE A 371 10.39 12.83 -2.84
CA PHE A 371 11.59 12.93 -2.01
C PHE A 371 12.61 13.88 -2.66
N GLU A 372 12.73 13.84 -3.99
CA GLU A 372 13.64 14.67 -4.79
C GLU A 372 15.10 14.51 -4.33
N ALA A 373 15.64 13.30 -4.53
CA ALA A 373 16.96 12.90 -4.05
C ALA A 373 18.09 13.91 -4.37
N ASP A 374 18.05 14.52 -5.56
CA ASP A 374 19.06 15.47 -6.05
C ASP A 374 18.77 16.93 -5.67
N HIS A 375 17.65 17.22 -5.00
CA HIS A 375 17.34 18.58 -4.53
C HIS A 375 18.43 19.07 -3.58
N VAL A 376 19.01 20.23 -3.91
CA VAL A 376 20.03 20.88 -3.10
C VAL A 376 19.35 21.58 -1.92
N MET A 377 19.64 21.11 -0.72
CA MET A 377 19.05 21.65 0.50
C MET A 377 19.49 23.09 0.75
N THR A 378 18.57 23.88 1.24
CA THR A 378 18.82 25.18 1.86
C THR A 378 19.29 25.01 3.31
N ARG A 379 19.84 26.08 3.89
CA ARG A 379 20.21 26.12 5.31
C ARG A 379 19.00 25.95 6.23
N ARG A 380 17.83 26.46 5.87
CA ARG A 380 16.59 26.26 6.65
C ARG A 380 16.11 24.82 6.62
N GLU A 381 16.14 24.15 5.48
CA GLU A 381 15.76 22.73 5.38
C GLU A 381 16.69 21.87 6.25
N LEU A 382 18.00 22.13 6.17
CA LEU A 382 18.98 21.44 7.02
C LEU A 382 18.75 21.72 8.51
N ALA A 383 18.42 22.97 8.87
CA ALA A 383 18.11 23.35 10.25
C ALA A 383 16.86 22.61 10.77
N ARG A 384 15.79 22.53 9.97
CA ARG A 384 14.56 21.83 10.33
C ARG A 384 14.82 20.35 10.64
N VAL A 385 15.55 19.66 9.76
CA VAL A 385 15.87 18.23 9.94
C VAL A 385 16.80 18.01 11.15
N LEU A 386 17.85 18.82 11.30
CA LEU A 386 18.77 18.72 12.43
C LEU A 386 18.07 18.97 13.78
N ALA A 387 17.15 19.94 13.83
CA ALA A 387 16.40 20.20 15.05
C ALA A 387 15.59 18.98 15.48
N ARG A 388 14.88 18.34 14.53
CA ARG A 388 14.14 17.08 14.80
C ARG A 388 15.06 15.94 15.22
N ILE A 389 16.23 15.78 14.60
CA ILE A 389 17.22 14.76 14.99
C ILE A 389 17.72 15.00 16.42
N ILE A 390 17.99 16.25 16.79
CA ILE A 390 18.42 16.57 18.15
C ILE A 390 17.32 16.30 19.16
N ARG A 391 16.06 16.60 18.81
CA ARG A 391 14.88 16.30 19.64
C ARG A 391 14.58 14.81 19.76
N ALA A 392 15.00 14.01 18.78
CA ALA A 392 14.88 12.55 18.80
C ALA A 392 15.89 11.85 19.72
N LYS A 393 16.85 12.56 20.33
CA LYS A 393 17.83 12.00 21.26
C LYS A 393 17.18 11.65 22.60
N SER A 394 17.76 10.71 23.36
CA SER A 394 17.27 10.34 24.70
C SER A 394 17.17 11.53 25.66
N ASN A 395 18.20 12.40 25.66
CA ASN A 395 18.26 13.61 26.47
C ASN A 395 18.39 14.85 25.56
N PRO A 396 17.32 15.28 24.89
CA PRO A 396 17.37 16.42 23.99
C PRO A 396 17.35 17.72 24.79
N PRO A 397 18.07 18.77 24.35
CA PRO A 397 17.89 20.09 24.92
C PRO A 397 16.48 20.63 24.62
N GLU A 398 15.97 21.47 25.52
CA GLU A 398 14.70 22.15 25.30
C GLU A 398 14.76 23.14 24.14
N TRP A 399 13.62 23.34 23.49
CA TRP A 399 13.43 24.40 22.50
C TRP A 399 13.73 25.76 23.14
N LYS A 400 14.44 26.62 22.41
CA LYS A 400 14.85 27.94 22.86
C LYS A 400 14.55 28.95 21.77
N VAL A 401 13.38 29.56 21.89
CA VAL A 401 12.88 30.61 20.99
C VAL A 401 12.82 31.92 21.76
N ALA A 402 13.44 32.97 21.25
CA ALA A 402 13.45 34.27 21.89
C ALA A 402 12.08 34.97 21.74
N ALA A 403 11.77 35.93 22.61
CA ALA A 403 10.52 36.69 22.49
C ALA A 403 10.46 37.48 21.17
N THR A 404 11.60 38.03 20.75
CA THR A 404 11.81 38.74 19.47
C THR A 404 12.74 37.94 18.56
N PRO A 405 12.63 38.06 17.22
CA PRO A 405 13.47 37.27 16.31
C PRO A 405 14.95 37.55 16.53
N ARG A 406 15.75 36.49 16.63
CA ARG A 406 17.22 36.61 16.81
C ARG A 406 17.92 37.12 15.56
N PHE A 407 17.36 36.83 14.38
CA PHE A 407 17.95 37.14 13.08
C PHE A 407 17.05 38.10 12.30
N ALA A 408 17.65 39.06 11.60
CA ALA A 408 16.91 40.09 10.86
C ALA A 408 16.19 39.55 9.62
N ASP A 409 16.60 38.38 9.12
CA ASP A 409 16.11 37.69 7.94
C ASP A 409 15.28 36.43 8.26
N VAL A 410 14.86 36.28 9.52
CA VAL A 410 13.92 35.24 9.97
C VAL A 410 12.78 35.94 10.70
N ALA A 411 11.59 35.96 10.10
CA ALA A 411 10.44 36.70 10.61
C ALA A 411 9.87 36.07 11.89
N GLN A 412 9.08 36.83 12.65
CA GLN A 412 8.43 36.37 13.89
C GLN A 412 7.56 35.13 13.67
N ASP A 413 6.85 35.09 12.54
CA ASP A 413 5.90 34.08 12.08
C ASP A 413 6.51 33.06 11.11
N ASP A 414 7.83 33.08 10.90
CA ASP A 414 8.52 32.08 10.08
C ASP A 414 8.40 30.69 10.72
N ALA A 415 7.85 29.73 9.98
CA ALA A 415 7.61 28.36 10.45
C ALA A 415 8.89 27.64 10.90
N ASP A 416 10.06 28.03 10.39
CA ASP A 416 11.35 27.42 10.76
C ASP A 416 12.09 28.17 11.88
N ARG A 417 11.53 29.28 12.38
CA ARG A 417 12.19 30.12 13.38
C ARG A 417 12.56 29.32 14.64
N ALA A 418 11.66 28.48 15.13
CA ALA A 418 11.90 27.69 16.33
C ALA A 418 13.10 26.75 16.16
N ALA A 419 13.21 26.07 15.01
CA ALA A 419 14.34 25.23 14.65
C ALA A 419 15.65 26.02 14.55
N ILE A 420 15.62 27.14 13.82
CA ILE A 420 16.79 27.99 13.58
C ILE A 420 17.34 28.55 14.89
N GLU A 421 16.49 29.18 15.72
CA GLU A 421 16.93 29.81 16.97
C GLU A 421 17.39 28.79 18.01
N SER A 422 16.71 27.62 18.08
CA SER A 422 17.06 26.57 19.03
C SER A 422 18.40 25.93 18.70
N LEU A 423 18.67 25.62 17.42
CA LEU A 423 19.96 25.08 17.00
C LEU A 423 21.12 26.05 17.31
N CYS A 424 20.90 27.35 17.12
CA CYS A 424 21.90 28.36 17.48
C CYS A 424 22.14 28.44 19.00
N SER A 425 21.11 28.12 19.79
CA SER A 425 21.21 28.04 21.24
C SER A 425 21.84 26.72 21.73
N TRP A 426 21.81 25.66 20.93
CA TRP A 426 22.39 24.36 21.25
C TRP A 426 23.84 24.19 20.82
N GLY A 427 24.35 25.08 19.96
CA GLY A 427 25.79 25.11 19.65
C GLY A 427 26.15 25.65 18.27
N ILE A 428 25.19 25.81 17.35
CA ILE A 428 25.50 26.38 16.03
C ILE A 428 25.86 27.86 16.20
N ALA A 429 27.15 28.17 16.19
CA ALA A 429 27.63 29.53 16.28
C ALA A 429 27.33 30.29 14.98
N THR A 430 26.63 31.41 15.12
CA THR A 430 26.52 32.45 14.11
C THR A 430 26.89 33.78 14.79
N ILE A 431 27.89 34.44 14.21
CA ILE A 431 28.34 35.77 14.62
C ILE A 431 27.56 36.89 13.90
N ASP A 432 26.75 36.50 12.92
CA ASP A 432 26.02 37.42 12.05
C ASP A 432 24.63 37.71 12.61
N LYS A 433 24.14 38.93 12.37
CA LYS A 433 22.74 39.30 12.64
C LYS A 433 21.76 38.67 11.63
N THR A 434 22.27 37.94 10.64
CA THR A 434 21.51 37.23 9.62
C THR A 434 21.82 35.74 9.65
N PHE A 435 20.82 34.90 9.39
CA PHE A 435 20.98 33.44 9.32
C PHE A 435 21.24 32.96 7.89
N ASN A 436 20.77 33.71 6.89
CA ASN A 436 20.70 33.39 5.47
C ASN A 436 19.98 32.03 5.23
N PRO A 437 18.70 31.91 5.61
CA PRO A 437 17.98 30.64 5.61
C PRO A 437 17.89 29.99 4.22
N ASP A 438 17.75 30.80 3.16
CA ASP A 438 17.49 30.32 1.81
C ASP A 438 18.78 30.09 0.99
N ASN A 439 19.94 30.37 1.59
CA ASN A 439 21.22 30.00 0.97
C ASN A 439 21.36 28.47 0.93
N LYS A 440 21.93 27.96 -0.17
CA LYS A 440 22.23 26.54 -0.35
C LYS A 440 23.20 26.06 0.73
N ALA A 441 22.92 24.90 1.30
CA ALA A 441 23.82 24.18 2.17
C ALA A 441 24.81 23.34 1.33
N ASP A 442 26.00 23.15 1.87
CA ASP A 442 27.03 22.29 1.34
C ASP A 442 27.47 21.27 2.40
N TRP A 443 28.32 20.33 2.01
CA TRP A 443 28.85 19.30 2.90
C TRP A 443 29.61 19.91 4.10
N SER A 444 30.32 21.01 3.91
CA SER A 444 30.98 21.77 4.97
C SER A 444 30.00 22.34 6.00
N THR A 445 28.85 22.84 5.57
CA THR A 445 27.78 23.33 6.44
C THR A 445 27.25 22.19 7.31
N LEU A 446 26.88 21.06 6.70
CA LEU A 446 26.44 19.86 7.45
C LEU A 446 27.49 19.44 8.48
N TYR A 447 28.75 19.28 8.06
CA TYR A 447 29.82 18.86 8.95
C TYR A 447 29.99 19.80 10.15
N ARG A 448 30.11 21.12 9.91
CA ARG A 448 30.30 22.11 10.99
C ARG A 448 29.13 22.12 11.97
N TRP A 449 27.91 22.07 11.45
CA TRP A 449 26.71 22.09 12.27
C TRP A 449 26.56 20.80 13.09
N ALA A 450 26.76 19.64 12.47
CA ALA A 450 26.69 18.37 13.17
C ALA A 450 27.77 18.23 14.26
N ILE A 451 29.02 18.67 14.01
CA ILE A 451 30.07 18.74 15.05
C ILE A 451 29.64 19.66 16.20
N ALA A 452 29.13 20.87 15.89
CA ALA A 452 28.69 21.82 16.90
C ALA A 452 27.56 21.26 17.78
N LEU A 453 26.67 20.46 17.19
CA LEU A 453 25.57 19.77 17.87
C LEU A 453 25.98 18.43 18.50
N LYS A 454 27.26 18.06 18.44
CA LYS A 454 27.82 16.80 18.94
C LYS A 454 27.16 15.56 18.33
N LEU A 455 26.82 15.63 17.04
CA LEU A 455 26.37 14.50 16.25
C LEU A 455 27.58 13.77 15.64
N PRO A 456 27.55 12.42 15.57
CA PRO A 456 28.54 11.66 14.82
C PRO A 456 28.51 12.09 13.35
N VAL A 457 29.68 12.36 12.77
CA VAL A 457 29.81 12.78 11.36
C VAL A 457 30.88 11.95 10.67
N ASN A 458 30.71 11.75 9.37
CA ASN A 458 31.74 11.14 8.54
C ASN A 458 32.84 12.19 8.23
N PRO A 459 34.11 11.96 8.64
CA PRO A 459 35.22 12.88 8.32
C PRO A 459 35.43 13.10 6.82
N GLY A 460 34.98 12.17 5.97
CA GLY A 460 35.02 12.30 4.52
C GLY A 460 34.23 13.50 3.97
N LEU A 461 33.30 14.06 4.75
CA LEU A 461 32.52 15.25 4.36
C LEU A 461 33.38 16.51 4.15
N ILE A 462 34.57 16.57 4.74
CA ILE A 462 35.49 17.71 4.65
C ILE A 462 36.78 17.39 3.87
N SER A 463 36.80 16.31 3.09
CA SER A 463 37.95 16.07 2.21
C SER A 463 38.07 17.25 1.22
N LYS A 464 39.33 17.65 0.93
CA LYS A 464 39.63 18.90 0.21
C LYS A 464 38.87 19.05 -1.12
N ASP A 465 38.52 17.94 -1.75
CA ASP A 465 37.91 17.90 -3.07
C ASP A 465 36.37 17.89 -3.06
N VAL A 466 35.72 17.74 -1.90
CA VAL A 466 34.24 17.59 -1.81
C VAL A 466 33.55 18.50 -0.79
N ALA A 467 34.29 19.22 0.05
CA ALA A 467 33.71 20.01 1.14
C ALA A 467 32.70 21.10 0.68
N GLN A 468 32.92 21.67 -0.51
CA GLN A 468 32.04 22.69 -1.11
C GLN A 468 30.95 22.09 -2.01
N ARG A 469 30.86 20.75 -2.07
CA ARG A 469 29.81 20.09 -2.84
C ARG A 469 28.43 20.48 -2.27
N PRO A 470 27.47 20.86 -3.12
CA PRO A 470 26.09 21.08 -2.69
C PRO A 470 25.56 19.87 -1.92
N LEU A 471 24.89 20.13 -0.80
CA LEU A 471 24.28 19.07 0.00
C LEU A 471 22.93 18.70 -0.60
N THR A 472 22.84 17.53 -1.24
CA THR A 472 21.56 17.02 -1.73
C THR A 472 20.74 16.37 -0.61
N ARG A 473 19.44 16.19 -0.81
CA ARG A 473 18.58 15.43 0.11
C ARG A 473 19.09 14.00 0.32
N ALA A 474 19.53 13.33 -0.75
CA ALA A 474 20.12 11.99 -0.69
C ALA A 474 21.40 11.94 0.16
N ASP A 475 22.29 12.92 0.01
CA ASP A 475 23.51 13.02 0.82
C ASP A 475 23.13 13.24 2.31
N ALA A 476 22.21 14.16 2.58
CA ALA A 476 21.80 14.50 3.94
C ALA A 476 21.14 13.34 4.67
N VAL A 477 20.16 12.63 4.07
CA VAL A 477 19.49 11.52 4.76
C VAL A 477 20.48 10.43 5.17
N VAL A 478 21.45 10.08 4.32
CA VAL A 478 22.43 9.03 4.61
C VAL A 478 23.30 9.41 5.81
N GLN A 479 23.83 10.64 5.83
CA GLN A 479 24.69 11.10 6.94
C GLN A 479 23.92 11.23 8.24
N LEU A 480 22.69 11.75 8.18
CA LEU A 480 21.85 11.99 9.33
C LEU A 480 21.28 10.69 9.92
N TRP A 481 20.92 9.74 9.07
CA TRP A 481 20.54 8.39 9.51
C TRP A 481 21.71 7.67 10.18
N TYR A 482 22.91 7.77 9.60
CA TYR A 482 24.12 7.25 10.23
C TYR A 482 24.36 7.86 11.62
N ALA A 483 24.25 9.18 11.75
CA ALA A 483 24.41 9.88 13.02
C ALA A 483 23.42 9.37 14.08
N LEU A 484 22.14 9.23 13.70
CA LEU A 484 21.10 8.69 14.59
C LEU A 484 21.39 7.23 14.98
N CYS A 485 21.80 6.39 14.03
CA CYS A 485 22.16 4.99 14.31
C CYS A 485 23.31 4.85 15.31
N GLN A 486 24.33 5.71 15.22
CA GLN A 486 25.48 5.69 16.12
C GLN A 486 25.15 6.19 17.52
N GLN A 487 24.24 7.15 17.60
CA GLN A 487 23.96 7.85 18.86
C GLN A 487 22.76 7.29 19.61
N GLY A 488 21.90 6.52 18.93
CA GLY A 488 20.60 6.08 19.44
C GLY A 488 19.53 7.16 19.36
N GLU A 489 18.28 6.71 19.35
CA GLU A 489 17.08 7.55 19.46
C GLU A 489 16.38 7.29 20.80
N TRP A 490 15.63 8.29 21.27
CA TRP A 490 14.63 8.10 22.30
C TRP A 490 13.47 7.28 21.74
N LEU A 491 13.01 6.34 22.53
CA LEU A 491 11.83 5.55 22.24
C LEU A 491 10.92 5.66 23.47
N ASN A 492 9.61 5.71 23.25
CA ASN A 492 8.67 5.59 24.35
C ASN A 492 8.81 4.19 24.96
N ASP A 493 9.19 4.15 26.24
CA ASP A 493 9.34 2.92 27.03
C ASP A 493 8.03 2.55 27.76
N ASP A 494 7.01 3.41 27.71
CA ASP A 494 5.68 3.09 28.18
C ASP A 494 4.96 2.23 27.13
N ASP A 495 5.07 0.90 27.26
CA ASP A 495 4.32 -0.06 26.44
C ASP A 495 2.85 -0.22 26.91
N SER A 496 2.41 0.52 27.94
CA SER A 496 1.06 0.42 28.49
C SER A 496 0.05 1.36 27.83
N TRP A 497 0.49 2.30 26.99
CA TRP A 497 -0.38 3.28 26.33
C TRP A 497 -1.52 2.65 25.52
N LEU A 498 -1.34 1.48 24.89
CA LEU A 498 -2.36 0.90 24.01
C LEU A 498 -3.41 0.11 24.81
N GLN A 499 -4.35 0.80 25.46
CA GLN A 499 -5.46 0.18 26.21
C GLN A 499 -6.84 0.45 25.58
N PRO A 500 -7.80 -0.48 25.73
CA PRO A 500 -9.20 -0.18 25.46
C PRO A 500 -9.71 0.94 26.38
N ASP A 501 -10.50 1.86 25.83
CA ASP A 501 -11.20 2.94 26.55
C ASP A 501 -10.30 3.97 27.28
N ASN A 502 -9.00 3.94 27.07
CA ASN A 502 -8.05 4.94 27.52
C ASN A 502 -7.70 5.92 26.38
N ASP A 503 -7.20 7.09 26.73
CA ASP A 503 -6.76 8.18 25.84
C ASP A 503 -5.43 8.70 26.41
N HIS A 504 -4.32 8.19 25.88
CA HIS A 504 -3.00 8.37 26.48
C HIS A 504 -2.41 9.77 26.28
N ASP A 505 -2.67 10.42 25.15
CA ASP A 505 -2.16 11.76 24.83
C ASP A 505 -3.21 12.87 25.00
N GLU A 506 -4.38 12.52 25.53
CA GLU A 506 -5.47 13.44 25.90
C GLU A 506 -6.02 14.24 24.72
N ASP A 507 -5.96 13.68 23.50
CA ASP A 507 -6.43 14.30 22.27
C ASP A 507 -7.97 14.15 22.06
N GLY A 508 -8.63 13.40 22.94
CA GLY A 508 -10.05 13.09 22.90
C GLY A 508 -10.40 11.83 22.09
N ARG A 509 -9.41 11.03 21.68
CA ARG A 509 -9.57 9.75 20.98
C ARG A 509 -9.04 8.61 21.84
N LYS A 510 -9.71 7.48 21.75
CA LYS A 510 -9.28 6.28 22.48
C LYS A 510 -8.08 5.66 21.79
N ASP A 511 -7.15 5.05 22.53
CA ASP A 511 -5.88 4.53 22.00
C ASP A 511 -6.04 3.50 20.85
N LEU A 512 -7.12 2.69 20.88
CA LEU A 512 -7.45 1.74 19.82
C LEU A 512 -8.09 2.38 18.57
N ASP A 513 -8.61 3.59 18.72
CA ASP A 513 -9.19 4.41 17.66
C ASP A 513 -8.27 5.55 17.21
N ASP A 514 -7.13 5.73 17.89
CA ASP A 514 -6.19 6.80 17.64
C ASP A 514 -5.10 6.40 16.61
N PRO A 515 -5.09 7.03 15.42
CA PRO A 515 -4.05 6.83 14.43
C PRO A 515 -2.67 7.37 14.83
N LEU A 516 -2.59 8.38 15.69
CA LEU A 516 -1.39 9.17 15.94
C LEU A 516 -1.05 9.23 17.44
N PRO A 517 -0.87 8.07 18.10
CA PRO A 517 -0.55 8.05 19.52
C PRO A 517 0.80 8.74 19.68
N PHE A 518 0.87 9.75 20.55
CA PHE A 518 2.01 10.66 20.78
C PHE A 518 2.03 11.93 19.91
N ASP A 519 0.89 12.35 19.39
CA ASP A 519 0.67 13.61 18.66
C ASP A 519 -0.66 14.22 19.11
N SER A 520 -0.64 14.86 20.28
CA SER A 520 -1.83 15.39 20.96
C SER A 520 -2.60 16.44 20.16
N ASN A 521 -1.97 17.10 19.18
CA ASN A 521 -2.60 18.09 18.31
C ASN A 521 -2.99 17.54 16.93
N ASN A 522 -2.68 16.27 16.64
CA ASN A 522 -3.01 15.56 15.41
C ASN A 522 -2.48 16.22 14.11
N ASN A 523 -1.30 16.87 14.15
CA ASN A 523 -0.74 17.56 12.98
C ASN A 523 0.19 16.68 12.12
N GLY A 524 0.42 15.43 12.52
CA GLY A 524 1.31 14.47 11.85
C GLY A 524 2.77 14.56 12.28
N VAL A 525 3.08 15.30 13.34
CA VAL A 525 4.42 15.43 13.92
C VAL A 525 4.34 15.03 15.40
N PRO A 526 5.05 13.97 15.82
CA PRO A 526 5.04 13.58 17.23
C PRO A 526 5.43 14.75 18.15
N ASP A 527 4.71 14.92 19.26
CA ASP A 527 4.87 16.05 20.20
C ASP A 527 6.32 16.24 20.63
N ARG A 528 7.06 15.13 20.77
CA ARG A 528 8.48 15.11 21.13
C ARG A 528 9.36 15.93 20.18
N LEU A 529 9.00 15.95 18.89
CA LEU A 529 9.72 16.58 17.80
C LEU A 529 9.24 18.01 17.51
N GLU A 530 8.13 18.43 18.12
CA GLU A 530 7.51 19.73 17.86
C GLU A 530 7.89 20.77 18.91
N TYR A 531 7.90 22.04 18.49
CA TYR A 531 7.87 23.18 19.38
C TYR A 531 6.42 23.58 19.62
N LEU A 532 5.90 23.27 20.82
CA LEU A 532 4.58 23.70 21.27
C LEU A 532 4.77 24.94 22.16
N PRO A 533 4.37 26.15 21.70
CA PRO A 533 4.60 27.42 22.40
C PRO A 533 3.77 27.61 23.66
#